data_AF-A0A0M4TC14-F1
#
_entry.id   AF-A0A0M4TC14-F1
#
_cell.length_a   1.000
_cell.length_b   1.000
_cell.length_c   1.000
_cell.angle_alpha   90.00
_cell.angle_beta   90.00
_cell.angle_gamma   90.00
#
_symmetry.space_group_name_H-M   'P 1'
#
loop_
_entity.id
_entity.type
_entity.pdbx_description
1 polymer ?
#
loop_
_entity_poly.entity_id
_entity_poly.type
_entity_poly.pdbx_seq_one_letter_code
_entity_poly.pdbx_strand_id
1 'polypeptide(L)' 'MKEEEVSVEELSYELSMVLEAMFYYAGVKKDKLEEAANLYVECIDDALENSDASGSDEVIEIVEYMKKHHPKLFK' A
#
# COMPACT_ATOMS: atom_id res chain seq x y z
N MET A 1 -26.53 -18.57 12.52
CA MET A 1 -25.93 -17.90 11.35
C MET A 1 -24.96 -18.89 10.75
N LYS A 2 -25.03 -19.15 9.44
CA LYS A 2 -23.88 -19.78 8.77
C LYS A 2 -22.77 -18.73 8.79
N GLU A 3 -21.59 -19.10 9.25
CA GLU A 3 -20.39 -18.33 8.95
C GLU A 3 -20.23 -18.43 7.43
N GLU A 4 -20.48 -17.33 6.72
CA GLU A 4 -20.14 -17.25 5.30
C GLU A 4 -18.61 -17.18 5.26
N GLU A 5 -17.98 -18.21 4.70
CA GLU A 5 -16.54 -18.20 4.45
C GLU A 5 -16.23 -17.08 3.47
N VAL A 6 -15.42 -16.11 3.90
CA VAL A 6 -14.92 -15.03 3.03
C VAL A 6 -14.11 -15.65 1.90
N SER A 7 -14.48 -15.37 0.65
CA SER A 7 -13.74 -15.84 -0.51
C SER A 7 -12.40 -15.10 -0.67
N VAL A 8 -11.45 -15.73 -1.36
CA VAL A 8 -10.16 -15.10 -1.66
C VAL A 8 -10.35 -13.86 -2.53
N GLU A 9 -11.33 -13.88 -3.43
CA GLU A 9 -11.69 -12.77 -4.29
C GLU A 9 -12.23 -11.58 -3.49
N GLU A 10 -13.14 -11.81 -2.53
CA GLU A 10 -13.65 -10.77 -1.64
C GLU A 10 -12.53 -10.18 -0.79
N LEU A 11 -11.66 -11.02 -0.24
CA LEU A 11 -10.53 -10.56 0.57
C LEU A 11 -9.56 -9.71 -0.27
N SER A 12 -9.28 -10.11 -1.50
CA SER A 12 -8.38 -9.38 -2.40
C SER A 12 -8.95 -8.01 -2.78
N TYR A 13 -10.27 -7.95 -3.05
CA TYR A 13 -10.97 -6.70 -3.34
C TYR A 13 -10.92 -5.74 -2.13
N GLU A 14 -11.24 -6.21 -0.94
CA GLU A 14 -11.21 -5.40 0.27
C GLU A 14 -9.79 -4.93 0.62
N LEU A 15 -8.77 -5.77 0.43
CA LEU A 15 -7.37 -5.37 0.63
C LEU A 15 -6.95 -4.23 -0.30
N SER A 16 -7.39 -4.24 -1.58
CA SER A 16 -7.15 -3.15 -2.51
C SER A 16 -7.75 -1.84 -2.02
N MET A 17 -9.01 -1.88 -1.56
CA MET A 17 -9.72 -0.71 -1.04
C MET A 17 -9.06 -0.15 0.22
N VAL A 18 -8.64 -1.02 1.14
CA VAL A 18 -7.92 -0.64 2.37
C VAL A 18 -6.57 -0.01 2.03
N LEU A 19 -5.84 -0.57 1.07
CA LEU A 19 -4.55 -0.05 0.63
C LEU A 19 -4.68 1.35 0.02
N GLU A 20 -5.64 1.57 -0.85
CA GLU A 20 -5.94 2.90 -1.41
C GLU A 20 -6.33 3.91 -0.33
N ALA A 21 -7.17 3.52 0.63
CA ALA A 21 -7.55 4.37 1.75
C ALA A 21 -6.34 4.72 2.63
N MET A 22 -5.46 3.75 2.90
CA MET A 22 -4.21 3.97 3.63
C MET A 22 -3.34 5.00 2.90
N PHE A 23 -3.17 4.89 1.58
CA PHE A 23 -2.41 5.87 0.79
C PHE A 23 -3.01 7.26 0.84
N TYR A 24 -4.34 7.37 0.82
CA TYR A 24 -5.01 8.66 1.00
C TYR A 24 -4.63 9.31 2.35
N TYR A 25 -4.61 8.54 3.44
CA TYR A 25 -4.18 9.01 4.76
C TYR A 25 -2.67 9.26 4.85
N ALA A 26 -1.85 8.54 4.08
CA ALA A 26 -0.42 8.78 3.94
C ALA A 26 -0.08 10.05 3.12
N GLY A 27 -1.08 10.70 2.53
CA GLY A 27 -0.93 11.97 1.82
C GLY A 27 -1.01 11.89 0.30
N VAL A 28 -1.31 10.72 -0.28
CA VAL A 28 -1.47 10.56 -1.74
C VAL A 28 -2.68 11.38 -2.23
N LYS A 29 -2.58 11.92 -3.45
CA LYS A 29 -3.67 12.62 -4.13
C LYS A 29 -4.79 11.63 -4.46
N LYS A 30 -6.04 12.07 -4.33
CA LYS A 30 -7.21 11.18 -4.45
C LYS A 30 -7.36 10.58 -5.86
N ASP A 31 -6.90 11.28 -6.88
CA ASP A 31 -6.84 10.85 -8.29
C ASP A 31 -5.62 9.98 -8.61
N LYS A 32 -4.80 9.64 -7.60
CA LYS A 32 -3.54 8.88 -7.73
C LYS A 32 -3.48 7.63 -6.86
N LEU A 33 -4.58 7.23 -6.22
CA LEU A 33 -4.59 6.11 -5.28
C LEU A 33 -4.28 4.76 -5.95
N GLU A 34 -4.92 4.48 -7.08
CA GLU A 34 -4.64 3.26 -7.87
C GLU A 34 -3.19 3.23 -8.38
N GLU A 35 -2.67 4.37 -8.85
CA GLU A 35 -1.26 4.50 -9.27
C GLU A 35 -0.30 4.23 -8.10
N ALA A 36 -0.61 4.76 -6.92
CA ALA A 36 0.18 4.52 -5.71
C ALA A 36 0.11 3.05 -5.24
N ALA A 37 -1.05 2.39 -5.36
CA ALA A 37 -1.22 0.99 -5.01
C ALA A 37 -0.37 0.07 -5.90
N ASN A 38 -0.33 0.33 -7.21
CA ASN A 38 0.55 -0.40 -8.13
C ASN A 38 2.03 -0.12 -7.83
N LEU A 39 2.40 1.16 -7.67
CA LEU A 39 3.77 1.56 -7.37
C LEU A 39 4.29 0.96 -6.06
N TYR A 40 3.43 0.82 -5.04
CA TYR A 40 3.80 0.19 -3.78
C TYR A 40 4.39 -1.20 -3.98
N VAL A 41 3.74 -2.03 -4.81
CA VAL A 41 4.20 -3.38 -5.11
C VAL A 41 5.53 -3.36 -5.86
N GLU A 42 5.70 -2.42 -6.79
CA GLU A 42 6.95 -2.23 -7.53
C GLU A 42 8.11 -1.76 -6.64
N CYS A 43 7.82 -1.05 -5.55
CA CYS A 43 8.83 -0.50 -4.64
C CYS A 43 9.28 -1.48 -3.54
N ILE A 44 8.62 -2.63 -3.35
CA ILE A 44 8.87 -3.51 -2.19
C ILE A 44 10.34 -3.94 -2.12
N ASP A 45 10.87 -4.49 -3.21
CA ASP A 45 12.22 -5.03 -3.24
C ASP A 45 13.27 -3.92 -3.00
N ASP A 46 13.14 -2.80 -3.71
CA ASP A 46 14.07 -1.66 -3.59
C ASP A 46 13.99 -0.95 -2.23
N ALA A 47 12.78 -0.85 -1.65
CA ALA A 47 12.59 -0.22 -0.35
C ALA A 47 13.16 -1.08 0.79
N LEU A 48 13.13 -2.41 0.63
CA LEU A 48 13.50 -3.35 1.69
C LEU A 48 14.84 -4.08 1.46
N GLU A 49 15.57 -3.81 0.37
CA GLU A 49 16.79 -4.51 -0.05
C GLU A 49 17.83 -4.72 1.09
N ASN A 50 17.89 -3.80 2.05
CA ASN A 50 18.77 -3.87 3.21
C ASN A 50 18.06 -3.46 4.51
N SER A 51 16.75 -3.69 4.58
CA SER A 51 15.95 -3.35 5.76
C SER A 51 15.89 -4.50 6.76
N ASP A 52 15.92 -4.15 8.05
CA ASP A 52 15.60 -5.07 9.16
C ASP A 52 14.14 -4.93 9.61
N ALA A 53 13.32 -4.16 8.87
CA ALA A 53 11.91 -3.96 9.18
C ALA A 53 11.12 -5.26 9.08
N SER A 54 10.04 -5.36 9.86
CA SER A 54 9.16 -6.52 9.82
C SER A 54 7.72 -6.13 10.09
N GLY A 55 6.77 -6.81 9.44
CA GLY A 55 5.35 -6.60 9.67
C GLY A 55 4.91 -5.21 9.23
N SER A 56 4.30 -4.43 10.14
CA SER A 56 3.83 -3.09 9.79
C SER A 56 4.95 -2.11 9.46
N ASP A 57 6.16 -2.34 9.96
CA ASP A 57 7.29 -1.44 9.73
C ASP A 57 7.76 -1.49 8.26
N GLU A 58 7.65 -2.65 7.59
CA GLU A 58 7.93 -2.78 6.15
C GLU A 58 7.01 -1.87 5.33
N VAL A 59 5.71 -1.86 5.66
CA VAL A 59 4.71 -1.00 4.99
C VAL A 59 5.07 0.48 5.15
N ILE A 60 5.49 0.88 6.36
CA ILE A 60 5.88 2.26 6.65
C ILE A 60 7.10 2.64 5.81
N GLU A 61 8.13 1.79 5.76
CA GLU A 61 9.33 2.06 4.99
C GLU A 61 9.07 2.16 3.49
N ILE A 62 8.23 1.28 2.94
CA ILE A 62 7.82 1.36 1.53
C ILE A 62 7.10 2.69 1.25
N VAL A 63 6.19 3.12 2.13
CA VAL A 63 5.49 4.40 1.99
C VAL A 63 6.46 5.58 2.05
N GLU A 64 7.43 5.57 2.96
CA GLU A 64 8.46 6.61 3.05
C GLU A 64 9.39 6.61 1.82
N TYR A 65 9.74 5.43 1.30
CA TYR A 65 10.46 5.29 0.04
C TYR A 65 9.67 5.91 -1.11
N MET A 66 8.37 5.61 -1.23
CA MET A 66 7.50 6.20 -2.25
C MET A 66 7.43 7.71 -2.13
N LYS A 67 7.30 8.28 -0.92
CA LYS A 67 7.30 9.74 -0.72
C LYS A 67 8.60 10.38 -1.19
N LYS A 68 9.74 9.74 -0.92
CA LYS A 68 11.06 10.24 -1.29
C LYS A 68 11.29 10.20 -2.80
N HIS A 69 10.91 9.12 -3.48
CA HIS A 69 11.23 8.89 -4.89
C HIS A 69 10.09 9.30 -5.85
N HIS A 70 8.84 9.32 -5.38
CA HIS A 70 7.65 9.67 -6.16
C HIS A 70 6.83 10.79 -5.49
N PRO A 71 7.45 11.93 -5.09
CA PRO A 71 6.77 12.99 -4.36
C PRO A 71 5.59 13.61 -5.13
N LYS A 72 5.56 13.47 -6.46
CA LYS A 72 4.46 13.96 -7.32
C LYS A 72 3.11 13.28 -7.01
N LEU A 73 3.12 12.08 -6.42
CA LEU A 73 1.90 11.37 -6.02
C LEU A 73 1.29 11.95 -4.73
N PHE A 74 2.09 12.63 -3.91
CA PHE A 74 1.70 13.13 -2.60
C PHE A 74 1.34 14.63 -2.66
N LYS A 75 0.53 15.08 -1.68
CA LYS A 75 0.07 16.47 -1.53
C LYS A 75 1.13 17.36 -0.87
#